data_AF-A0A645BKX7-F1
#
_entry.id   AF-A0A645BKX7-F1
#
_cell.length_a   1.000
_cell.length_b   1.000
_cell.length_c   1.000
_cell.angle_alpha   90.00
_cell.angle_beta   90.00
_cell.angle_gamma   90.00
#
_symmetry.space_group_name_H-M   'P 1'
#
loop_
_entity.id
_entity.type
_entity.pdbx_description
1 polymer ?
#
loop_
_entity_poly.entity_id
_entity_poly.type
_entity_poly.pdbx_seq_one_letter_code
_entity_poly.pdbx_strand_id
1 'polypeptide(L)'
;MIRVKEFEDKYSELIQTVESELDLVNKGLKEKSNQQLKSIISDLNKMNAIRDSNQFLPRYPRFIVDSWDFSDLLGIELLKFYELYKKIKN
;
A
#
# COMPACT_ATOMS: atom_id res chain seq x y z
N MET A 1 -15.21 13.31 -9.17
CA MET A 1 -13.80 13.74 -9.17
C MET A 1 -13.22 13.26 -7.85
N ILE A 2 -12.25 12.32 -7.87
CA ILE A 2 -11.58 11.95 -6.63
C ILE A 2 -10.91 13.20 -6.09
N ARG A 3 -11.18 13.49 -4.82
CA ARG A 3 -10.56 14.62 -4.18
C ARG A 3 -9.12 14.21 -3.92
N VAL A 4 -8.15 14.92 -4.50
CA VAL A 4 -6.71 14.73 -4.25
C VAL A 4 -6.41 14.51 -2.76
N LYS A 5 -7.14 15.23 -1.91
CA LYS A 5 -7.13 15.09 -0.45
C LYS A 5 -7.44 13.68 0.06
N GLU A 6 -8.45 12.99 -0.48
CA GLU A 6 -8.82 11.63 -0.05
C GLU A 6 -7.67 10.64 -0.28
N PHE A 7 -6.97 10.78 -1.41
CA PHE A 7 -5.80 9.97 -1.71
C PHE A 7 -4.64 10.31 -0.77
N GLU A 8 -4.37 11.58 -0.51
CA GLU A 8 -3.29 12.03 0.39
C GLU A 8 -3.51 11.58 1.83
N ASP A 9 -4.74 11.70 2.32
CA ASP A 9 -5.13 11.26 3.66
C ASP A 9 -4.93 9.74 3.77
N LYS A 10 -5.40 8.96 2.79
CA LYS A 10 -5.23 7.50 2.77
C LYS A 10 -3.80 7.04 2.60
N TYR A 11 -3.02 7.73 1.76
CA TYR A 11 -1.59 7.47 1.64
C TYR A 11 -0.88 7.64 2.98
N SER A 12 -1.14 8.75 3.68
CA SER A 12 -0.50 9.08 4.96
C SER A 12 -0.85 8.06 6.05
N GLU A 13 -2.10 7.61 6.10
CA GLU A 13 -2.54 6.54 7.01
C GLU A 13 -1.83 5.20 6.71
N LEU A 14 -1.82 4.81 5.44
CA LEU A 14 -1.29 3.51 5.02
C LEU A 14 0.23 3.42 5.15
N ILE A 15 0.96 4.49 4.80
CA ILE A 15 2.43 4.47 4.90
C ILE A 15 2.86 4.28 6.36
N GLN A 16 2.24 5.00 7.31
CA GLN A 16 2.50 4.86 8.74
C GLN A 16 2.15 3.46 9.25
N THR A 17 1.05 2.89 8.76
CA THR A 17 0.61 1.54 9.16
C THR A 17 1.58 0.47 8.67
N VAL A 18 2.05 0.55 7.42
CA VAL A 18 3.02 -0.40 6.85
C VAL A 18 4.38 -0.26 7.52
N GLU A 19 4.83 0.96 7.82
CA GLU A 19 6.07 1.20 8.58
C GLU A 19 6.00 0.63 10.00
N SER A 20 4.85 0.78 10.66
CA SER A 20 4.61 0.20 11.99
C SER A 20 4.59 -1.33 11.95
N GLU A 21 3.95 -1.93 10.94
CA GLU A 21 4.02 -3.39 10.74
C GLU A 21 5.46 -3.85 10.49
N LEU A 22 6.23 -3.13 9.69
CA LEU A 22 7.62 -3.47 9.41
C LEU A 22 8.48 -3.42 10.69
N ASP A 23 8.28 -2.42 11.54
CA ASP A 23 8.96 -2.33 12.84
C ASP A 23 8.60 -3.53 13.73
N LEU A 24 7.33 -3.93 13.80
CA LEU A 24 6.90 -5.10 14.56
C LEU A 24 7.50 -6.40 14.02
N VAL A 25 7.58 -6.57 12.70
CA VAL A 25 8.22 -7.75 12.07
C VAL A 25 9.72 -7.75 12.37
N ASN A 26 10.41 -6.61 12.27
CA ASN A 26 11.84 -6.51 12.61
C ASN A 26 12.12 -6.83 14.09
N LYS A 27 11.17 -6.56 14.98
CA LYS A 27 11.22 -6.94 16.40
C LYS A 27 10.81 -8.40 16.67
N GLY A 28 10.40 -9.15 15.65
CA GLY A 28 9.91 -10.53 15.78
C GLY A 28 8.54 -10.64 16.44
N LEU A 29 7.75 -9.55 16.47
CA LEU A 29 6.44 -9.48 17.11
C LEU A 29 5.27 -9.77 16.15
N LYS A 30 5.55 -9.84 14.84
CA LYS A 30 4.60 -10.21 13.79
C LYS A 30 5.26 -11.10 12.76
N GLU A 31 4.52 -12.09 12.29
CA GLU A 31 4.94 -12.97 11.21
C GLU A 31 4.40 -12.44 9.88
N LYS A 32 5.24 -11.69 9.16
CA LYS A 32 4.99 -11.22 7.79
C LYS A 32 6.31 -11.02 7.07
N SER A 33 6.29 -11.00 5.74
CA SER A 33 7.53 -10.82 4.98
C SER A 33 8.03 -9.37 5.06
N ASN A 34 9.18 -9.18 5.73
CA ASN A 34 9.94 -7.92 5.73
C ASN A 34 10.20 -7.39 4.31
N GLN A 35 10.49 -8.26 3.36
CA GLN A 35 10.76 -7.87 1.97
C GLN A 35 9.50 -7.37 1.26
N GLN A 36 8.35 -8.00 1.51
CA GLN A 36 7.08 -7.54 0.94
C GLN A 36 6.68 -6.19 1.53
N LEU A 37 6.81 -5.99 2.84
CA LEU A 37 6.52 -4.71 3.50
C LEU A 37 7.40 -3.58 2.95
N LYS A 38 8.72 -3.80 2.80
CA LYS A 38 9.62 -2.82 2.16
C LYS A 38 9.23 -2.51 0.71
N SER A 39 8.77 -3.53 -0.03
CA SER A 39 8.30 -3.35 -1.41
C SER A 39 7.01 -2.54 -1.46
N ILE A 40 6.08 -2.76 -0.52
CA ILE A 40 4.85 -1.96 -0.36
C ILE A 40 5.20 -0.50 -0.09
N ILE A 41 6.10 -0.20 0.85
CA ILE A 41 6.54 1.17 1.15
C ILE A 41 7.08 1.86 -0.12
N SER A 42 7.95 1.17 -0.87
CA SER A 42 8.50 1.71 -2.12
C SER A 42 7.42 2.01 -3.16
N ASP A 43 6.46 1.10 -3.32
CA ASP A 43 5.36 1.27 -4.25
C ASP A 43 4.41 2.40 -3.83
N LEU A 44 4.07 2.52 -2.53
CA LEU A 44 3.24 3.61 -2.00
C LEU A 44 3.90 4.98 -2.25
N ASN A 45 5.20 5.10 -1.97
CA ASN A 45 5.95 6.35 -2.21
C ASN A 45 5.93 6.74 -3.70
N LYS A 46 6.09 5.77 -4.61
CA LYS A 46 6.01 6.01 -6.05
C LYS A 46 4.60 6.38 -6.52
N MET A 47 3.58 5.72 -5.99
CA MET A 47 2.19 6.09 -6.27
C MET A 47 1.91 7.54 -5.86
N ASN A 48 2.37 7.95 -4.68
CA ASN A 48 2.18 9.32 -4.21
C ASN A 48 2.97 10.36 -5.00
N ALA A 49 4.17 10.02 -5.48
CA ALA A 49 4.99 10.92 -6.31
C ALA A 49 4.44 11.06 -7.74
N ILE A 50 3.99 9.97 -8.36
CA ILE A 50 3.61 9.92 -9.78
C ILE A 50 2.13 10.29 -9.98
N ARG A 51 1.24 9.81 -9.09
CA ARG A 51 -0.21 10.06 -9.11
C ARG A 51 -0.91 9.74 -10.44
N ASP A 52 -0.32 8.87 -11.26
CA ASP A 52 -0.86 8.44 -12.54
C ASP A 52 -0.68 6.93 -12.73
N SER A 53 -1.79 6.21 -12.69
CA SER A 53 -1.82 4.74 -12.80
C SER A 53 -1.45 4.20 -14.18
N ASN A 54 -1.40 5.05 -15.22
CA ASN A 54 -0.88 4.66 -16.52
C ASN A 54 0.66 4.72 -16.57
N GLN A 55 1.29 5.49 -15.68
CA GLN A 55 2.75 5.65 -15.64
C GLN A 55 3.40 4.73 -14.63
N PHE A 56 2.71 4.36 -13.55
CA PHE A 56 3.23 3.44 -12.55
C PHE A 56 2.20 2.42 -12.09
N LEU A 57 2.58 1.15 -12.18
CA LEU A 57 1.81 0.02 -11.69
C LEU A 57 2.50 -0.56 -10.45
N PRO A 58 1.91 -0.43 -9.24
CA PRO A 58 2.48 -1.04 -8.04
C PRO A 58 2.44 -2.57 -8.12
N ARG A 59 3.41 -3.22 -7.49
CA ARG A 59 3.56 -4.68 -7.46
C ARG A 59 2.85 -5.31 -6.27
N TYR A 60 2.66 -4.55 -5.19
CA TYR A 60 2.06 -5.08 -3.97
C TYR A 60 0.68 -5.75 -4.12
N PRO A 61 -0.22 -5.35 -5.05
CA PRO A 61 -1.52 -6.01 -5.14
C PRO A 61 -1.37 -7.51 -5.40
N ARG A 62 -0.38 -7.91 -6.22
CA ARG A 62 -0.08 -9.31 -6.49
C ARG A 62 0.45 -10.03 -5.25
N PHE A 63 1.39 -9.41 -4.52
CA PHE A 63 1.94 -10.02 -3.30
C PHE A 63 0.84 -10.31 -2.27
N ILE A 64 -0.08 -9.37 -2.08
CA ILE A 64 -1.17 -9.53 -1.13
C ILE A 64 -2.07 -10.69 -1.56
N VAL A 65 -2.54 -10.71 -2.80
CA VAL A 65 -3.44 -11.77 -3.30
C VAL A 65 -2.77 -13.15 -3.27
N ASP A 66 -1.49 -13.23 -3.60
CA ASP A 66 -0.80 -14.52 -3.73
C ASP A 66 -0.34 -15.10 -2.38
N SER A 67 -0.14 -14.26 -1.35
CA SER A 67 0.59 -14.69 -0.14
C SER A 67 0.03 -14.24 1.20
N TRP A 68 -0.93 -13.33 1.24
CA TRP A 68 -1.54 -12.89 2.51
C TRP A 68 -2.88 -13.58 2.75
N ASP A 69 -3.29 -13.63 4.02
CA ASP A 69 -4.63 -14.07 4.39
C ASP A 69 -5.68 -13.10 3.81
N PHE A 70 -6.75 -13.62 3.23
CA PHE A 70 -7.85 -12.82 2.68
C PHE A 70 -8.54 -11.93 3.74
N SER A 71 -8.41 -12.28 5.02
CA SER A 71 -8.91 -11.51 6.16
C SER A 71 -7.93 -10.47 6.70
N ASP A 72 -6.71 -10.36 6.12
CA ASP A 72 -5.71 -9.37 6.56
C ASP A 72 -6.20 -7.94 6.29
N LEU A 73 -6.47 -7.20 7.38
CA LEU A 73 -7.03 -5.86 7.32
C LEU A 73 -6.12 -4.87 6.57
N LEU A 74 -4.80 -4.96 6.75
CA LEU A 74 -3.86 -4.10 6.03
C LEU A 74 -3.88 -4.45 4.54
N GLY A 75 -3.92 -5.75 4.21
CA GLY A 75 -4.03 -6.23 2.84
C GLY A 75 -5.27 -5.66 2.13
N ILE A 76 -6.43 -5.74 2.80
CA ILE A 76 -7.70 -5.21 2.29
C ILE A 76 -7.62 -3.70 2.04
N GLU A 77 -7.10 -2.93 2.99
CA GLU A 77 -7.01 -1.47 2.84
C GLU A 77 -6.01 -1.05 1.75
N LEU A 78 -4.87 -1.76 1.61
CA LEU A 78 -3.93 -1.55 0.51
C LEU A 78 -4.58 -1.82 -0.86
N LEU A 79 -5.39 -2.89 -0.99
CA LEU A 79 -6.10 -3.18 -2.23
C LEU A 79 -7.17 -2.11 -2.55
N LYS A 80 -7.91 -1.62 -1.55
CA LYS A 80 -8.83 -0.48 -1.74
C LYS A 80 -8.10 0.79 -2.17
N PHE A 81 -6.92 1.05 -1.61
CA PHE A 81 -6.10 2.19 -2.00
C PHE A 81 -5.58 2.07 -3.43
N TYR A 82 -5.25 0.85 -3.89
CA TYR A 82 -4.94 0.62 -5.30
C TYR A 82 -6.13 0.94 -6.22
N GLU A 83 -7.35 0.56 -5.84
CA GLU A 83 -8.58 0.93 -6.58
C GLU A 83 -8.81 2.44 -6.61
N LEU A 84 -8.48 3.15 -5.53
CA LEU A 84 -8.53 4.61 -5.47
C LEU A 84 -7.50 5.23 -6.44
N TYR A 85 -6.26 4.75 -6.40
CA TYR A 85 -5.18 5.21 -7.26
C TYR A 85 -5.49 5.07 -8.75
N LYS A 86 -6.06 3.93 -9.18
CA LYS A 86 -6.48 3.71 -10.57
C LYS A 86 -7.52 4.71 -11.09
N LYS A 87 -8.26 5.33 -10.18
CA LYS A 87 -9.33 6.28 -10.52
C LYS A 87 -8.83 7.73 -10.50
N ILE A 88 -7.60 7.99 -10.07
CA ILE A 88 -6.98 9.31 -10.20
C ILE A 88 -6.84 9.58 -11.70
N LYS A 89 -7.60 10.57 -12.16
CA LYS A 89 -7.47 11.13 -13.50
C LYS A 89 -6.78 12.47 -13.33
N ASN A 90 -5.59 12.61 -13.90
CA ASN A 90 -5.01 13.92 -14.18
C ASN A 90 -5.85 14.64 -15.25
#